data_AF-A0A246ESR6-F1
#
_entry.id   AF-A0A246ESR6-F1
#
_cell.length_a   1.000
_cell.length_b   1.000
_cell.length_c   1.000
_cell.angle_alpha   90.00
_cell.angle_beta   90.00
_cell.angle_gamma   90.00
#
_symmetry.space_group_name_H-M   'P 1'
#
loop_
_entity.id
_entity.type
_entity.pdbx_description
1 polymer ?
#
loop_
_entity_poly.entity_id
_entity_poly.type
_entity_poly.pdbx_seq_one_letter_code
_entity_poly.pdbx_strand_id
1 'polypeptide(L)'
;MDKERERRSERKRAEKPRWDNWHVRLPNPKDQQRAIDLFHKSGAETKSDFVRGRILGESFKVITVDKSAVEYYRKLSELMAQIHKIGVLYNQTVRAINSYHSVKTAQLLLEKLENLSLQIITLQQKTIQLTEQFDRR
;
A
#
# COMPACT_ATOMS: atom_id res chain seq x y z
N MET A 1 -57.53 14.43 -10.73
CA MET A 1 -57.71 13.16 -10.01
C MET A 1 -57.95 12.08 -11.05
N ASP A 2 -57.03 11.25 -11.55
CA ASP A 2 -55.58 11.09 -11.46
C ASP A 2 -55.26 10.20 -12.68
N LYS A 3 -54.75 10.77 -13.77
CA LYS A 3 -54.40 10.01 -15.00
C LYS A 3 -52.91 9.67 -15.09
N GLU A 4 -52.18 9.76 -13.98
CA GLU A 4 -50.72 9.73 -13.98
C GLU A 4 -50.10 8.67 -13.04
N ARG A 5 -50.90 7.73 -12.52
CA ARG A 5 -50.40 6.68 -11.60
C ARG A 5 -50.32 5.27 -12.19
N GLU A 6 -50.40 5.14 -13.52
CA GLU A 6 -50.38 3.83 -14.19
C GLU A 6 -49.11 3.63 -15.04
N ARG A 7 -47.95 4.09 -14.56
CA ARG A 7 -46.65 3.95 -15.26
C ARG A 7 -45.48 3.53 -14.36
N ARG A 8 -45.73 2.88 -13.23
CA ARG A 8 -44.65 2.31 -12.41
C ARG A 8 -45.01 0.92 -11.91
N SER A 9 -44.61 -0.09 -12.68
CA SER A 9 -43.98 -1.33 -12.18
C SER A 9 -44.10 -2.53 -13.12
N GLU A 10 -44.07 -2.33 -14.44
CA GLU A 10 -43.70 -3.44 -15.33
C GLU A 10 -42.20 -3.73 -15.18
N ARG A 11 -41.87 -4.53 -14.17
CA ARG A 11 -40.58 -5.23 -14.11
C ARG A 11 -40.50 -6.13 -15.34
N LYS A 12 -39.68 -5.75 -16.32
CA LYS A 12 -39.31 -6.64 -17.43
C LYS A 12 -38.88 -8.00 -16.85
N ARG A 13 -39.60 -9.06 -17.20
CA ARG A 13 -39.26 -10.44 -16.83
C ARG A 13 -37.92 -10.78 -17.46
N ALA A 14 -36.97 -11.25 -16.66
CA ALA A 14 -35.77 -11.91 -17.19
C ALA A 14 -36.20 -13.29 -17.72
N GLU A 15 -35.95 -13.58 -19.00
CA GLU A 15 -36.44 -14.78 -19.70
C GLU A 15 -35.70 -16.10 -19.36
N LYS A 16 -34.64 -16.08 -18.52
CA LYS A 16 -34.01 -17.16 -17.70
C LYS A 16 -32.53 -16.78 -17.41
N PRO A 17 -31.85 -17.26 -16.34
CA PRO A 17 -32.19 -18.39 -15.46
C PRO A 17 -32.44 -18.02 -13.99
N ARG A 18 -33.33 -18.78 -13.34
CA ARG A 18 -33.39 -19.00 -11.88
C ARG A 18 -33.54 -20.51 -11.75
N TRP A 19 -32.57 -21.27 -11.26
CA TRP A 19 -32.84 -22.70 -11.09
C TRP A 19 -32.26 -23.40 -9.86
N ASP A 20 -31.57 -22.72 -8.95
CA ASP A 20 -31.17 -23.36 -7.69
C ASP A 20 -30.90 -22.36 -6.56
N ASN A 21 -31.50 -21.15 -6.60
CA ASN A 21 -31.29 -20.13 -5.56
C ASN A 21 -31.56 -20.68 -4.16
N TRP A 22 -30.52 -20.74 -3.34
CA TRP A 22 -30.50 -21.32 -2.03
C TRP A 22 -30.11 -20.23 -1.02
N HIS A 23 -30.87 -20.12 0.06
CA HIS A 23 -30.64 -19.12 1.10
C HIS A 23 -30.01 -19.78 2.30
N VAL A 24 -28.74 -19.46 2.57
CA VAL A 24 -28.06 -19.92 3.78
C VAL A 24 -28.16 -18.84 4.85
N ARG A 25 -28.73 -19.20 5.99
CA ARG A 25 -28.66 -18.39 7.20
C ARG A 25 -27.64 -19.01 8.14
N LEU A 26 -26.61 -18.25 8.49
CA LEU A 26 -25.68 -18.63 9.54
C LEU A 26 -26.38 -18.35 10.89
N PRO A 27 -26.66 -19.37 11.72
CA PRO A 27 -27.41 -19.18 12.96
C PRO A 27 -26.62 -18.40 14.03
N ASN A 28 -25.28 -18.48 13.97
CA ASN A 28 -24.39 -17.79 14.89
C ASN A 28 -23.89 -16.46 14.29
N PRO A 29 -24.11 -15.32 14.96
CA PRO A 29 -23.63 -14.02 14.51
C PRO A 29 -22.10 -13.95 14.32
N LYS A 30 -21.32 -14.68 15.13
CA LYS A 30 -19.85 -14.73 14.99
C LYS A 30 -19.42 -15.38 13.68
N ASP A 31 -20.14 -16.41 13.24
CA ASP A 31 -19.85 -17.09 11.98
C ASP A 31 -20.24 -16.21 10.78
N GLN A 32 -21.31 -15.43 10.92
CA GLN A 32 -21.68 -14.42 9.93
C GLN A 32 -20.61 -13.34 9.79
N GLN A 33 -20.06 -12.83 10.90
CA GLN A 33 -18.96 -11.87 10.86
C GLN A 33 -17.71 -12.47 10.21
N ARG A 34 -17.35 -13.69 10.58
CA ARG A 34 -16.20 -14.40 9.99
C ARG A 34 -16.35 -14.60 8.48
N ALA A 35 -17.54 -14.93 7.99
CA ALA A 35 -17.82 -15.07 6.57
C ALA A 35 -17.66 -13.73 5.81
N ILE A 36 -18.09 -12.62 6.42
CA ILE A 36 -17.91 -11.27 5.89
C ILE A 36 -16.43 -10.89 5.84
N ASP A 37 -15.67 -11.19 6.90
CA ASP A 37 -14.23 -10.91 6.95
C ASP A 37 -13.47 -11.71 5.88
N LEU A 38 -13.83 -12.97 5.67
CA LEU A 38 -13.25 -13.80 4.61
C LEU A 38 -13.64 -13.31 3.21
N PHE A 39 -14.86 -12.80 3.03
CA PHE A 39 -15.27 -12.14 1.79
C PHE A 39 -14.39 -10.92 1.50
N HIS A 40 -14.22 -10.02 2.47
CA HIS A 40 -13.34 -8.86 2.31
C HIS A 40 -11.89 -9.24 2.02
N LYS A 41 -11.39 -10.33 2.61
CA LYS A 41 -10.04 -10.87 2.34
C LYS A 41 -9.91 -11.54 0.97
N SER A 42 -11.01 -11.91 0.33
CA SER A 42 -10.99 -12.66 -0.94
C SER A 42 -10.80 -11.80 -2.18
N GLY A 43 -11.14 -10.51 -2.10
CA GLY A 43 -11.16 -9.64 -3.27
C GLY A 43 -12.23 -10.00 -4.31
N ALA A 44 -13.16 -10.91 -4.00
CA ALA A 44 -14.27 -11.25 -4.88
C ALA A 44 -15.20 -10.04 -5.08
N GLU A 45 -15.75 -9.91 -6.29
CA GLU A 45 -16.63 -8.80 -6.66
C GLU A 45 -17.94 -8.81 -5.87
N THR A 46 -18.52 -10.00 -5.65
CA THR A 46 -19.74 -10.15 -4.85
C THR A 46 -19.62 -11.25 -3.80
N LYS A 47 -20.46 -11.15 -2.75
CA LYS A 47 -20.57 -12.20 -1.72
C LYS A 47 -20.94 -13.55 -2.32
N SER A 48 -21.77 -13.55 -3.35
CA SER A 48 -22.21 -14.76 -4.05
C SER A 48 -21.05 -15.42 -4.79
N ASP A 49 -20.18 -14.65 -5.44
CA ASP A 49 -19.01 -15.20 -6.14
C ASP A 49 -18.01 -15.79 -5.14
N PHE A 50 -17.78 -15.12 -4.02
CA PHE A 50 -16.96 -15.64 -2.93
C PHE A 50 -17.46 -16.97 -2.39
N VAL A 51 -18.76 -17.07 -2.10
CA VAL A 51 -19.40 -18.28 -1.58
C VAL A 51 -19.39 -19.40 -2.63
N ARG A 52 -19.65 -19.09 -3.91
CA ARG A 52 -19.58 -20.05 -5.02
C ARG A 52 -18.20 -20.69 -5.11
N GLY A 53 -17.15 -19.87 -5.12
CA GLY A 53 -15.77 -20.38 -5.18
C GLY A 53 -15.42 -21.29 -4.01
N ARG A 54 -15.97 -21.05 -2.81
CA ARG A 54 -15.71 -21.93 -1.65
C ARG A 54 -16.39 -23.28 -1.72
N ILE A 55 -17.61 -23.31 -2.24
CA ILE A 55 -18.39 -24.55 -2.33
C ILE A 55 -17.88 -25.43 -3.46
N LEU A 56 -17.44 -24.81 -4.56
CA LEU A 56 -16.83 -25.49 -5.69
C LEU A 56 -15.37 -25.91 -5.42
N GLY A 57 -14.85 -25.65 -4.22
CA GLY A 57 -13.51 -26.07 -3.81
C GLY A 57 -12.37 -25.30 -4.47
N GLU A 58 -12.63 -24.09 -4.98
CA GLU A 58 -11.60 -23.25 -5.55
C GLU A 58 -10.55 -22.89 -4.49
N SER A 59 -9.28 -22.89 -4.90
CA SER A 59 -8.17 -22.58 -4.01
C SER A 59 -8.26 -21.14 -3.52
N PHE A 60 -8.31 -20.96 -2.21
CA PHE A 60 -8.32 -19.65 -1.58
C PHE A 60 -7.05 -19.43 -0.79
N LYS A 61 -6.30 -18.41 -1.17
CA LYS A 61 -5.11 -17.97 -0.46
C LYS A 61 -5.35 -16.58 0.11
N VAL A 62 -5.52 -16.48 1.42
CA VAL A 62 -5.43 -15.16 2.09
C VAL A 62 -3.96 -14.80 2.16
N ILE A 63 -3.58 -13.71 1.50
CA ILE A 63 -2.30 -13.06 1.78
C ILE A 63 -2.61 -11.95 2.77
N THR A 64 -2.36 -12.19 4.06
CA THR A 64 -2.45 -11.14 5.08
C THR A 64 -1.26 -10.23 4.90
N VAL A 65 -1.49 -9.05 4.33
CA VAL A 65 -0.48 -8.02 4.25
C VAL A 65 -0.56 -7.17 5.51
N ASP A 66 0.49 -7.19 6.32
CA ASP A 66 0.63 -6.24 7.41
C ASP A 66 0.80 -4.84 6.83
N LYS A 67 -0.27 -4.05 6.89
CA LYS A 67 -0.29 -2.67 6.36
C LYS A 67 0.78 -1.81 7.02
N SER A 68 1.11 -2.08 8.28
CA SER A 68 2.12 -1.33 9.03
C SER A 68 3.54 -1.61 8.51
N ALA A 69 3.85 -2.88 8.25
CA ALA A 69 5.10 -3.28 7.63
C ALA A 69 5.25 -2.71 6.22
N VAL A 70 4.18 -2.74 5.41
CA VAL A 70 4.21 -2.12 4.06
C VAL A 70 4.51 -0.63 4.12
N GLU A 71 3.89 0.09 5.04
CA GLU A 71 4.13 1.52 5.20
C GLU A 71 5.57 1.80 5.67
N TYR A 72 6.10 1.00 6.60
CA TYR A 72 7.48 1.07 7.04
C TYR A 72 8.47 0.89 5.88
N TYR A 73 8.35 -0.21 5.13
CA TYR A 73 9.26 -0.48 4.01
C TYR A 73 9.18 0.61 2.94
N ARG A 74 7.99 1.13 2.65
CA ARG A 74 7.82 2.25 1.70
C ARG A 74 8.61 3.49 2.15
N LYS A 75 8.47 3.90 3.42
CA LYS A 75 9.17 5.06 3.98
C LYS A 75 10.68 4.83 4.03
N LEU A 76 11.11 3.61 4.39
CA LEU A 76 12.52 3.24 4.42
C LEU A 76 13.15 3.32 3.03
N SER A 77 12.49 2.77 1.99
CA SER A 77 12.97 2.85 0.61
C SER A 77 13.10 4.30 0.12
N GLU A 78 12.15 5.16 0.50
CA GLU A 78 12.19 6.59 0.16
C GLU A 78 13.40 7.30 0.79
N LEU A 79 13.66 7.07 2.08
CA LEU A 79 14.84 7.60 2.77
C LEU A 79 16.15 7.09 2.16
N MET A 80 16.23 5.79 1.86
CA MET A 80 17.42 5.19 1.23
C MET A 80 17.70 5.79 -0.15
N ALA A 81 16.66 6.04 -0.95
CA ALA A 81 16.80 6.70 -2.25
C ALA A 81 17.34 8.13 -2.12
N GLN A 82 16.89 8.89 -1.11
CA GLN A 82 17.41 10.22 -0.81
C GLN A 82 18.89 10.19 -0.39
N ILE A 83 19.26 9.27 0.52
CA ILE A 83 20.67 9.10 0.94
C ILE A 83 21.54 8.77 -0.27
N HIS A 84 21.12 7.85 -1.13
CA HIS A 84 21.86 7.50 -2.33
C HIS A 84 22.07 8.70 -3.26
N LYS A 85 21.01 9.50 -3.50
CA LYS A 85 21.10 10.70 -4.33
C LYS A 85 22.13 11.70 -3.79
N ILE A 86 22.13 11.92 -2.48
CA ILE A 86 23.11 12.82 -1.83
C ILE A 86 24.52 12.20 -1.87
N GLY A 87 24.64 10.89 -1.70
CA GLY A 87 25.92 10.16 -1.84
C GLY A 87 26.56 10.33 -3.22
N VAL A 88 25.77 10.33 -4.29
CA VAL A 88 26.26 10.64 -5.64
C VAL A 88 26.82 12.07 -5.72
N LEU A 89 26.08 13.06 -5.19
CA LEU A 89 26.53 14.46 -5.16
C LEU A 89 27.79 14.65 -4.30
N TYR A 90 27.88 13.91 -3.20
CA TYR A 90 29.04 13.89 -2.33
C TYR A 90 30.28 13.41 -3.10
N ASN A 91 30.19 12.24 -3.75
CA ASN A 91 31.29 11.68 -4.53
C ASN A 91 31.70 12.60 -5.70
N GLN A 92 30.75 13.22 -6.39
CA GLN A 92 31.05 14.23 -7.41
C GLN A 92 31.84 15.42 -6.84
N THR A 93 31.47 15.90 -5.66
CA THR A 93 32.15 17.01 -4.99
C THR A 93 33.57 16.62 -4.58
N VAL A 94 33.78 15.41 -4.04
CA VAL A 94 35.12 14.88 -3.73
C VAL A 94 36.00 14.81 -4.98
N ARG A 95 35.47 14.27 -6.08
CA ARG A 95 36.22 14.19 -7.36
C ARG A 95 36.57 15.58 -7.89
N ALA A 96 35.66 16.55 -7.74
CA ALA A 96 35.92 17.93 -8.12
C ALA A 96 37.07 18.52 -7.30
N ILE A 97 37.07 18.35 -5.97
CA ILE A 97 38.17 18.81 -5.10
C ILE A 97 39.52 18.25 -5.56
N ASN A 98 39.57 16.95 -5.88
CA ASN A 98 40.81 16.30 -6.32
C ASN A 98 41.33 16.79 -7.68
N SER A 99 40.50 17.48 -8.47
CA SER A 99 40.83 17.89 -9.85
C SER A 99 41.20 19.36 -10.00
N TYR A 100 41.03 20.20 -8.96
CA TYR A 100 41.27 21.64 -9.04
C TYR A 100 42.54 22.08 -8.31
N HIS A 101 43.20 23.12 -8.85
CA HIS A 101 44.47 23.65 -8.31
C HIS A 101 44.34 25.00 -7.59
N SER A 102 43.14 25.57 -7.48
CA SER A 102 42.92 26.83 -6.76
C SER A 102 42.38 26.60 -5.35
N VAL A 103 43.04 27.23 -4.37
CA VAL A 103 42.69 27.13 -2.94
C VAL A 103 41.28 27.66 -2.67
N LYS A 104 40.90 28.77 -3.32
CA LYS A 104 39.58 29.40 -3.11
C LYS A 104 38.43 28.51 -3.57
N THR A 105 38.60 27.81 -4.69
CA THR A 105 37.59 26.85 -5.19
C THR A 105 37.55 25.58 -4.34
N ALA A 106 38.70 25.11 -3.85
CA ALA A 106 38.75 23.96 -2.96
C ALA A 106 38.01 24.22 -1.63
N GLN A 107 38.17 25.42 -1.05
CA GLN A 107 37.44 25.83 0.16
C GLN A 107 35.92 25.79 -0.03
N LEU A 108 35.41 26.37 -1.12
CA LEU A 108 33.98 26.36 -1.42
C LEU A 108 33.43 24.93 -1.61
N LEU A 109 34.20 24.06 -2.27
CA LEU A 109 33.82 22.66 -2.47
C LEU A 109 33.84 21.86 -1.16
N LEU A 110 34.77 22.17 -0.24
CA LEU A 110 34.81 21.57 1.10
C LEU A 110 33.58 21.95 1.93
N GLU A 111 33.20 23.24 1.92
CA GLU A 111 31.97 23.70 2.59
C GLU A 111 30.72 23.00 2.02
N LYS A 112 30.66 22.83 0.70
CA LYS A 112 29.60 22.05 0.07
C LYS A 112 29.61 20.59 0.52
N LEU A 113 30.79 19.98 0.62
CA LEU A 113 30.95 18.59 1.06
C LEU A 113 30.51 18.39 2.51
N GLU A 114 30.82 19.34 3.38
CA GLU A 114 30.37 19.36 4.78
C GLU A 114 28.83 19.42 4.85
N ASN A 115 28.22 20.32 4.09
CA ASN A 115 26.75 20.43 4.01
C ASN A 115 26.09 19.14 3.52
N LEU A 116 26.68 18.45 2.52
CA LEU A 116 26.18 17.15 2.05
C LEU A 116 26.34 16.08 3.14
N SER A 117 27.42 16.10 3.91
CA SER A 117 27.65 15.18 5.04
C SER A 117 26.58 15.34 6.11
N LEU A 118 26.27 16.58 6.50
CA LEU A 118 25.24 16.88 7.49
C LEU A 118 23.86 16.40 7.04
N GLN A 119 23.53 16.54 5.75
CA GLN A 119 22.28 16.02 5.20
C GLN A 119 22.21 14.49 5.26
N ILE A 120 23.30 13.79 4.95
CA ILE A 120 23.37 12.32 5.06
C ILE A 120 23.14 11.90 6.51
N ILE A 121 23.83 12.52 7.47
CA ILE A 121 23.69 12.22 8.91
C ILE A 121 22.23 12.42 9.35
N THR A 122 21.61 13.53 8.94
CA THR A 122 20.22 13.84 9.27
C THR A 122 19.26 12.77 8.72
N LEU A 123 19.46 12.32 7.48
CA LEU A 123 18.65 11.25 6.89
C LEU A 123 18.89 9.91 7.58
N GLN A 124 20.13 9.58 7.95
CA GLN A 124 20.45 8.37 8.70
C GLN A 124 19.76 8.36 10.07
N GLN A 125 19.76 9.49 10.78
CA GLN A 125 19.03 9.62 12.04
C GLN A 125 17.52 9.40 11.87
N LYS A 126 16.91 9.94 10.80
CA LYS A 126 15.50 9.66 10.47
C LYS A 126 15.25 8.18 10.18
N THR A 127 16.15 7.51 9.48
CA THR A 127 16.07 6.06 9.21
C THR A 127 16.13 5.24 10.49
N ILE A 128 17.02 5.59 11.42
CA ILE A 128 17.11 4.94 12.74
C ILE A 128 15.80 5.14 13.51
N GLN A 129 15.32 6.37 13.62
CA GLN A 129 14.05 6.67 14.31
C GLN A 129 12.87 5.92 13.70
N LEU A 130 12.78 5.84 12.37
CA LEU A 130 11.74 5.09 11.68
C LEU A 130 11.79 3.59 12.02
N THR A 131 12.99 3.02 12.12
CA THR A 131 13.19 1.60 12.44
C THR A 131 12.89 1.32 13.91
N GLU A 132 13.35 2.15 14.83
CA GLU A 132 12.99 2.03 16.24
C GLU A 132 11.47 2.14 16.48
N GLN A 133 10.78 3.02 15.76
CA GLN A 133 9.32 3.14 15.85
C GLN A 133 8.60 1.90 15.32
N PHE A 134 9.17 1.22 14.32
CA PHE A 134 8.62 -0.02 13.79
C PHE A 134 8.85 -1.19 14.76
N ASP A 135 10.04 -1.28 15.35
CA ASP A 135 10.41 -2.37 16.28
C ASP A 135 9.69 -2.26 17.64
N ARG A 136 9.33 -1.06 18.08
CA ARG A 136 8.58 -0.84 19.34
C ARG A 136 7.08 -1.15 19.26
N ARG A 137 6.61 -1.58 18.10
CA ARG A 137 5.19 -1.79 17.81
C ARG A 137 4.73 -3.20 18.18
#